data_AF-A0A5R8WGV6-F1
#
_entry.id   AF-A0A5R8WGV6-F1
#
_cell.length_a   1.000
_cell.length_b   1.000
_cell.length_c   1.000
_cell.angle_alpha   90.00
_cell.angle_beta   90.00
_cell.angle_gamma   90.00
#
_symmetry.space_group_name_H-M   'P 1'
#
loop_
_entity.id
_entity.type
_entity.pdbx_description
1 polymer ?
#
loop_
_entity_poly.entity_id
_entity_poly.type
_entity_poly.pdbx_seq_one_letter_code
_entity_poly.pdbx_strand_id
1 'polypeptide(L)'
;MENINAEHAGDNIDFQFLYQAQASMQEWFESSRIPSLTANNIFSTLLERTQIIWYELAPEQGGEHEAFIRINSGKIPLTNAELIKALFLKRAQAGDDTDQRRFEQRQLELATEWDMIEARLRQPELWYLLNEDTSRKPTRIEFLFELLASMDEEASEDKPDKSDEYATFRYFNKRLQRANTEKLLKEWQAVKNLFLTIEEWYNNRDWYHQLGYLITVGVPVAELIKAAGQRTKTEFSEYVLQQIKQRVHGDIEQWDYQQQSERAKLRNVLLLFNIETLHQNKGASYRFPFQHYKGNGQEARRWSLEHIHAQNPQSLGRKQDYPQWLRDVRPYVARQLELMPEQEPLLDGQQNQLQPSQVLNTIDQLLDRGLIDKDDFDQVQQQVFQLLGEPEVHTIENMALLTANDNSALSNGVFPQKRRRVMELEREGSFIPIATRNVFLKYYSDDHEHLAYWTAADRSNYVRAIRETLAHYLTPDTTTADAN
;
A
#
# COMPACT_ATOMS: atom_id res chain seq x y z
N MET A 1 -22.85 -9.40 50.26
CA MET A 1 -23.67 -9.80 49.09
C MET A 1 -24.93 -10.52 49.59
N GLU A 2 -25.81 -9.83 50.31
CA GLU A 2 -27.03 -10.45 50.85
C GLU A 2 -28.31 -10.06 50.07
N ASN A 3 -28.19 -9.37 48.93
CA ASN A 3 -29.35 -8.94 48.14
C ASN A 3 -29.00 -8.83 46.63
N ILE A 4 -28.71 -9.95 45.97
CA ILE A 4 -28.82 -10.01 44.51
C ILE A 4 -30.24 -10.50 44.22
N ASN A 5 -31.16 -9.56 43.99
CA ASN A 5 -32.59 -9.83 43.85
C ASN A 5 -33.02 -9.53 42.41
N ALA A 6 -33.87 -10.38 41.82
CA ALA A 6 -34.29 -10.26 40.41
C ALA A 6 -34.98 -8.91 40.10
N GLU A 7 -35.57 -8.27 41.11
CA GLU A 7 -36.25 -6.97 41.01
C GLU A 7 -35.30 -5.78 40.75
N HIS A 8 -34.00 -5.90 41.06
CA HIS A 8 -33.00 -4.84 40.85
C HIS A 8 -32.08 -5.10 39.64
N ALA A 9 -32.27 -6.22 38.93
CA ALA A 9 -31.44 -6.59 37.79
C ALA A 9 -31.57 -5.62 36.59
N GLY A 10 -32.59 -4.77 36.58
CA GLY A 10 -32.80 -3.73 35.56
C GLY A 10 -32.21 -2.36 35.89
N ASP A 11 -31.69 -2.15 37.11
CA ASP A 11 -31.28 -0.82 37.59
C ASP A 11 -29.86 -0.43 37.12
N ASN A 12 -28.99 -1.41 36.84
CA ASN A 12 -27.62 -1.20 36.40
C ASN A 12 -27.13 -2.41 35.57
N ILE A 13 -26.44 -2.14 34.46
CA ILE A 13 -25.88 -3.16 33.55
C ILE A 13 -24.90 -4.12 34.26
N ASP A 14 -24.13 -3.65 35.24
CA ASP A 14 -23.22 -4.50 36.02
C ASP A 14 -24.00 -5.48 36.91
N PHE A 15 -25.10 -5.01 37.51
CA PHE A 15 -25.99 -5.87 38.29
C PHE A 15 -26.70 -6.90 37.42
N GLN A 16 -27.06 -6.54 36.19
CA GLN A 16 -27.64 -7.46 35.22
C GLN A 16 -26.67 -8.61 34.88
N PHE A 17 -25.40 -8.30 34.59
CA PHE A 17 -24.39 -9.32 34.29
C PHE A 17 -24.04 -10.17 35.51
N LEU A 18 -23.97 -9.58 36.71
CA LEU A 18 -23.74 -10.33 37.95
C LEU A 18 -24.90 -11.28 38.26
N TYR A 19 -26.14 -10.84 38.07
CA TYR A 19 -27.33 -11.69 38.23
C TYR A 19 -27.34 -12.83 37.21
N GLN A 20 -27.05 -12.55 35.93
CA GLN A 20 -26.94 -13.59 34.90
C GLN A 20 -25.84 -14.60 35.22
N ALA A 21 -24.66 -14.13 35.64
CA ALA A 21 -23.57 -15.02 36.05
C ALA A 21 -23.98 -15.91 37.22
N GLN A 22 -24.65 -15.35 38.24
CA GLN A 22 -25.18 -16.13 39.36
C GLN A 22 -26.19 -17.19 38.90
N ALA A 23 -27.17 -16.79 38.07
CA ALA A 23 -28.19 -17.69 37.56
C ALA A 23 -27.57 -18.85 36.74
N SER A 24 -26.62 -18.54 35.86
CA SER A 24 -25.90 -19.56 35.08
C SER A 24 -25.04 -20.47 35.94
N MET A 25 -24.37 -19.93 36.97
CA MET A 25 -23.60 -20.75 37.92
C MET A 25 -24.52 -21.66 38.74
N GLN A 26 -25.68 -21.16 39.16
CA GLN A 26 -26.67 -21.93 39.91
C GLN A 26 -27.26 -23.06 39.05
N GLU A 27 -27.69 -22.77 37.83
CA GLU A 27 -28.20 -23.75 36.88
C GLU A 27 -27.15 -24.83 36.57
N TRP A 28 -25.90 -24.41 36.33
CA TRP A 28 -24.79 -25.34 36.11
C TRP A 28 -24.54 -26.22 37.34
N PHE A 29 -24.59 -25.65 38.54
CA PHE A 29 -24.37 -26.39 39.79
C PHE A 29 -25.50 -27.40 40.08
N GLU A 30 -26.75 -27.01 39.83
CA GLU A 30 -27.93 -27.87 39.98
C GLU A 30 -27.96 -29.00 38.92
N SER A 31 -27.43 -28.76 37.72
CA SER A 31 -27.26 -29.77 36.67
C SER A 31 -26.15 -30.80 36.94
N SER A 32 -25.33 -30.58 37.98
CA SER A 32 -24.26 -31.50 38.35
C SER A 32 -24.80 -32.83 38.89
N ARG A 33 -24.17 -33.92 38.47
CA ARG A 33 -24.54 -35.29 38.86
C ARG A 33 -24.45 -35.53 40.39
N ILE A 34 -23.55 -34.82 41.09
CA ILE A 34 -23.39 -34.88 42.56
C ILE A 34 -23.02 -33.47 43.07
N PRO A 35 -24.01 -32.62 43.40
CA PRO A 35 -23.77 -31.22 43.76
C PRO A 35 -22.81 -31.04 44.93
N SER A 36 -22.90 -31.89 45.96
CA SER A 36 -22.01 -31.82 47.14
C SER A 36 -20.55 -32.12 46.83
N LEU A 37 -20.25 -33.01 45.88
CA LEU A 37 -18.88 -33.26 45.44
C LEU A 37 -18.35 -32.07 44.61
N THR A 38 -19.19 -31.49 43.75
CA THR A 38 -18.86 -30.30 42.97
C THR A 38 -18.58 -29.09 43.86
N ALA A 39 -19.37 -28.86 44.91
CA ALA A 39 -19.11 -27.81 45.91
C ALA A 39 -17.74 -27.99 46.56
N ASN A 40 -17.42 -29.20 47.03
CA ASN A 40 -16.14 -29.47 47.68
C ASN A 40 -14.95 -29.26 46.74
N ASN A 41 -15.09 -29.62 45.45
CA ASN A 41 -14.04 -29.39 44.46
C ASN A 41 -13.83 -27.91 44.14
N ILE A 42 -14.91 -27.13 44.07
CA ILE A 42 -14.81 -25.69 43.86
C ILE A 42 -14.19 -25.04 45.10
N PHE A 43 -14.66 -25.41 46.29
CA PHE A 43 -14.13 -24.89 47.55
C PHE A 43 -12.63 -25.17 47.68
N SER A 44 -12.18 -26.40 47.43
CA SER A 44 -10.75 -26.74 47.46
C SER A 44 -9.94 -26.00 46.39
N THR A 45 -10.50 -25.82 45.19
CA THR A 45 -9.83 -25.06 44.13
C THR A 45 -9.69 -23.58 44.50
N LEU A 46 -10.73 -22.98 45.08
CA LEU A 46 -10.69 -21.59 45.54
C LEU A 46 -9.72 -21.40 46.71
N LEU A 47 -9.70 -22.33 47.67
CA LEU A 47 -8.89 -22.21 48.86
C LEU A 47 -7.41 -22.53 48.61
N GLU A 48 -7.13 -23.59 47.85
CA GLU A 48 -5.77 -24.15 47.75
C GLU A 48 -5.08 -23.79 46.43
N ARG A 49 -5.84 -23.46 45.38
CA ARG A 49 -5.30 -23.30 44.02
C ARG A 49 -5.54 -21.94 43.40
N THR A 50 -6.28 -21.06 44.08
CA THR A 50 -6.55 -19.70 43.62
C THR A 50 -5.74 -18.71 44.44
N GLN A 51 -5.04 -17.81 43.75
CA GLN A 51 -4.31 -16.73 44.39
C GLN A 51 -4.90 -15.40 43.91
N ILE A 52 -5.10 -14.47 44.85
CA ILE A 52 -5.62 -13.14 44.57
C ILE A 52 -4.46 -12.16 44.63
N ILE A 53 -4.29 -11.37 43.58
CA ILE A 53 -3.37 -10.24 43.59
C ILE A 53 -4.17 -9.03 44.09
N TRP A 54 -3.87 -8.62 45.32
CA TRP A 54 -4.52 -7.48 45.97
C TRP A 54 -3.59 -6.27 45.97
N TYR A 55 -4.03 -5.17 45.35
CA TYR A 55 -3.30 -3.91 45.35
C TYR A 55 -3.93 -2.95 46.35
N GLU A 56 -3.25 -2.74 47.47
CA GLU A 56 -3.65 -1.73 48.45
C GLU A 56 -3.03 -0.37 48.06
N LEU A 57 -3.88 0.61 47.78
CA LEU A 57 -3.43 1.96 47.41
C LEU A 57 -3.13 2.76 48.67
N ALA A 58 -1.91 3.28 48.78
CA ALA A 58 -1.59 4.24 49.83
C ALA A 58 -2.41 5.54 49.62
N PRO A 59 -2.83 6.24 50.70
CA PRO A 59 -3.69 7.43 50.62
C PRO A 59 -3.15 8.55 49.71
N GLU A 60 -1.84 8.52 49.45
CA GLU A 60 -1.06 9.53 48.74
C GLU A 60 -0.94 9.26 47.23
N GLN A 61 -1.38 8.09 46.73
CA GLN A 61 -1.14 7.64 45.34
C GLN A 61 -2.29 7.89 44.34
N GLY A 62 -3.20 8.81 44.67
CA GLY A 62 -4.33 9.20 43.82
C GLY A 62 -5.56 8.29 43.97
N GLY A 63 -6.68 8.68 43.36
CA GLY A 63 -7.94 7.96 43.48
C GLY A 63 -7.93 6.60 42.79
N GLU A 64 -8.75 5.65 43.27
CA GLU A 64 -8.90 4.28 42.74
C GLU A 64 -9.06 4.25 41.22
N HIS A 65 -9.75 5.24 40.65
CA HIS A 65 -9.99 5.38 39.22
C HIS A 65 -8.71 5.63 38.40
N GLU A 66 -7.79 6.48 38.89
CA GLU A 66 -6.52 6.76 38.21
C GLU A 66 -5.55 5.57 38.29
N ALA A 67 -5.54 4.87 39.44
CA ALA A 67 -4.78 3.65 39.61
C ALA A 67 -5.30 2.53 38.70
N PHE A 68 -6.62 2.38 38.57
CA PHE A 68 -7.24 1.43 37.65
C PHE A 68 -6.89 1.74 36.18
N ILE A 69 -6.98 3.01 35.76
CA ILE A 69 -6.60 3.42 34.40
C ILE A 69 -5.12 3.13 34.17
N ARG A 70 -4.22 3.42 35.11
CA ARG A 70 -2.78 3.16 35.01
C ARG A 70 -2.43 1.67 34.93
N ILE A 71 -3.13 0.83 35.69
CA ILE A 71 -2.95 -0.64 35.64
C ILE A 71 -3.44 -1.20 34.30
N ASN A 72 -4.54 -0.65 33.77
CA ASN A 72 -5.10 -1.11 32.49
C ASN A 72 -4.46 -0.46 31.27
N SER A 73 -3.83 0.71 31.39
CA SER A 73 -3.18 1.43 30.28
C SER A 73 -1.91 0.73 29.79
N GLY A 74 -1.37 -0.20 30.59
CA GLY A 74 -0.21 -1.01 30.25
C GLY A 74 -0.55 -2.45 29.82
N LYS A 75 -1.83 -2.81 29.63
CA LYS A 75 -2.19 -4.15 29.16
C LYS A 75 -1.61 -4.38 27.76
N ILE A 76 -0.56 -5.19 27.69
CA ILE A 76 -0.09 -5.76 26.43
C ILE A 76 -1.20 -6.72 25.98
N PRO A 77 -1.91 -6.47 24.88
CA PRO A 77 -2.89 -7.42 24.38
C PRO A 77 -2.17 -8.75 24.18
N LEU A 78 -2.77 -9.86 24.65
CA LEU A 78 -2.26 -11.19 24.36
C LEU A 78 -2.42 -11.43 22.86
N THR A 79 -1.48 -10.95 22.04
CA THR A 79 -1.44 -11.20 20.61
C THR A 79 -0.90 -12.60 20.36
N ASN A 80 -1.03 -13.11 19.12
CA ASN A 80 -0.35 -14.35 18.75
C ASN A 80 1.14 -14.25 19.01
N ALA A 81 1.75 -13.11 18.70
CA ALA A 81 3.18 -12.89 18.92
C ALA A 81 3.58 -13.05 20.39
N GLU A 82 2.86 -12.43 21.33
CA GLU A 82 3.19 -12.54 22.77
C GLU A 82 2.97 -13.97 23.31
N LEU A 83 1.90 -14.63 22.87
CA LEU A 83 1.63 -16.02 23.23
C LEU A 83 2.69 -16.98 22.67
N ILE A 84 3.15 -16.77 21.43
CA ILE A 84 4.23 -17.54 20.81
C ILE A 84 5.56 -17.25 21.50
N LYS A 85 5.85 -15.99 21.84
CA LYS A 85 7.04 -15.60 22.63
C LYS A 85 7.10 -16.40 23.93
N ALA A 86 5.98 -16.53 24.62
CA ALA A 86 5.89 -17.36 25.83
C ALA A 86 6.18 -18.85 25.57
N LEU A 87 5.82 -19.42 24.40
CA LEU A 87 6.19 -20.80 24.04
C LEU A 87 7.70 -20.99 23.90
N PHE A 88 8.39 -20.02 23.28
CA PHE A 88 9.84 -20.05 23.12
C PHE A 88 10.59 -19.82 24.44
N LEU A 89 10.00 -19.04 25.36
CA LEU A 89 10.57 -18.77 26.68
C LEU A 89 10.18 -19.81 27.74
N LYS A 90 9.22 -20.70 27.47
CA LYS A 90 8.85 -21.75 28.44
C LYS A 90 10.02 -22.68 28.71
N ARG A 91 10.26 -22.96 30.00
CA ARG A 91 11.28 -23.91 30.46
C ARG A 91 10.97 -25.29 29.88
N ALA A 92 11.87 -25.80 29.03
CA ALA A 92 11.91 -27.23 28.75
C ALA A 92 12.13 -27.93 30.10
N GLN A 93 11.29 -28.90 30.46
CA GLN A 93 11.44 -29.67 31.70
C GLN A 93 12.79 -30.41 31.68
N ALA A 94 13.84 -29.80 32.25
CA ALA A 94 15.15 -30.40 32.42
C ALA A 94 15.62 -30.13 33.86
N GLY A 95 15.94 -31.22 34.55
CA GLY A 95 16.13 -31.30 36.00
C GLY A 95 17.58 -31.20 36.47
N ASP A 96 18.41 -30.36 35.86
CA ASP A 96 19.80 -30.16 36.30
C ASP A 96 20.22 -28.68 36.33
N ASP A 97 21.10 -28.33 37.28
CA ASP A 97 21.43 -26.94 37.67
C ASP A 97 22.41 -26.26 36.70
N THR A 98 23.23 -27.06 35.99
CA THR A 98 24.12 -26.59 34.90
C THR A 98 23.37 -26.25 33.62
N ASP A 99 22.22 -26.89 33.39
CA ASP A 99 21.30 -26.56 32.30
C ASP A 99 20.58 -25.23 32.56
N GLN A 100 20.44 -24.80 33.81
CA GLN A 100 19.70 -23.60 34.16
C GLN A 100 20.40 -22.31 33.70
N ARG A 101 21.70 -22.12 33.96
CA ARG A 101 22.43 -20.93 33.47
C ARG A 101 22.50 -20.85 31.94
N ARG A 102 22.69 -22.01 31.27
CA ARG A 102 22.69 -22.06 29.80
C ARG A 102 21.32 -21.74 29.23
N PHE A 103 20.26 -22.15 29.92
CA PHE A 103 18.89 -21.84 29.54
C PHE A 103 18.56 -20.35 29.72
N GLU A 104 18.94 -19.75 30.85
CA GLU A 104 18.78 -18.31 31.11
C GLU A 104 19.52 -17.45 30.07
N GLN A 105 20.75 -17.80 29.72
CA GLN A 105 21.50 -17.14 28.65
C GLN A 105 20.77 -17.19 27.31
N ARG A 106 20.22 -18.36 26.95
CA ARG A 106 19.46 -18.53 25.69
C ARG A 106 18.15 -17.77 25.69
N GLN A 107 17.45 -17.69 26.82
CA GLN A 107 16.25 -16.86 26.92
C GLN A 107 16.57 -15.39 26.67
N LEU A 108 17.71 -14.91 27.21
CA LEU A 108 18.17 -13.55 26.98
C LEU A 108 18.54 -13.30 25.52
N GLU A 109 19.25 -14.26 24.89
CA GLU A 109 19.56 -14.21 23.45
C GLU A 109 18.28 -14.14 22.61
N LEU A 110 17.31 -15.03 22.86
CA LEU A 110 16.06 -15.08 22.12
C LEU A 110 15.24 -13.80 22.30
N ALA A 111 15.16 -13.28 23.52
CA ALA A 111 14.50 -12.00 23.80
C ALA A 111 15.16 -10.84 23.05
N THR A 112 16.49 -10.78 23.05
CA THR A 112 17.27 -9.74 22.34
C THR A 112 17.07 -9.83 20.83
N GLU A 113 17.14 -11.03 20.27
CA GLU A 113 16.91 -11.27 18.83
C GLU A 113 15.48 -10.94 18.42
N TRP A 114 14.50 -11.30 19.25
CA TRP A 114 13.10 -10.95 19.04
C TRP A 114 12.91 -9.44 18.95
N ASP A 115 13.44 -8.70 19.92
CA ASP A 115 13.30 -7.25 19.99
C ASP A 115 14.02 -6.58 18.81
N MET A 116 15.17 -7.11 18.38
CA MET A 116 15.87 -6.65 17.17
C MET A 116 15.03 -6.85 15.90
N ILE A 117 14.46 -8.04 15.71
CA ILE A 117 13.61 -8.36 14.56
C ILE A 117 12.37 -7.46 14.55
N GLU A 118 11.73 -7.30 15.71
CA GLU A 118 10.55 -6.46 15.86
C GLU A 118 10.85 -4.98 15.55
N ALA A 119 11.96 -4.46 16.10
CA ALA A 119 12.39 -3.09 15.82
C ALA A 119 12.67 -2.87 14.33
N ARG A 120 13.27 -3.86 13.66
CA ARG A 120 13.56 -3.78 12.23
C ARG A 120 12.29 -3.84 11.38
N LEU A 121 11.36 -4.75 11.67
CA LEU A 121 10.07 -4.85 10.98
C LEU A 121 9.14 -3.65 11.20
N ARG A 122 9.38 -2.86 12.26
CA ARG A 122 8.68 -1.58 12.48
C ARG A 122 9.16 -0.46 11.57
N GLN A 123 10.32 -0.60 10.91
CA GLN A 123 10.80 0.41 9.98
C GLN A 123 9.86 0.49 8.76
N PRO A 124 9.27 1.66 8.46
CA PRO A 124 8.24 1.79 7.43
C PRO A 124 8.69 1.29 6.05
N GLU A 125 9.91 1.61 5.62
CA GLU A 125 10.42 1.20 4.31
C GLU A 125 10.47 -0.32 4.12
N LEU A 126 10.91 -1.06 5.15
CA LEU A 126 10.93 -2.52 5.12
C LEU A 126 9.51 -3.09 5.22
N TRP A 127 8.68 -2.53 6.10
CA TRP A 127 7.33 -3.02 6.28
C TRP A 127 6.51 -2.90 5.00
N TYR A 128 6.53 -1.73 4.36
CA TYR A 128 5.77 -1.46 3.15
C TYR A 128 6.38 -2.10 1.90
N LEU A 129 7.63 -2.57 1.94
CA LEU A 129 8.14 -3.47 0.91
C LEU A 129 7.26 -4.74 0.85
N LEU A 130 6.91 -5.30 2.02
CA LEU A 130 6.26 -6.59 2.17
C LEU A 130 4.74 -6.52 2.31
N ASN A 131 4.21 -5.44 2.89
CA ASN A 131 2.82 -5.33 3.31
C ASN A 131 2.16 -4.06 2.76
N GLU A 132 0.84 -4.08 2.62
CA GLU A 132 0.06 -2.93 2.13
C GLU A 132 -0.41 -1.98 3.23
N ASP A 133 -0.56 -2.46 4.46
CA ASP A 133 -1.08 -1.66 5.58
C ASP A 133 -0.34 -1.96 6.89
N THR A 134 -0.28 -0.94 7.74
CA THR A 134 0.19 -0.96 9.12
C THR A 134 -0.87 -1.40 10.13
N SER A 135 -2.16 -1.42 9.76
CA SER A 135 -3.27 -1.29 10.71
C SER A 135 -3.76 -2.55 11.43
N ARG A 136 -3.24 -3.76 11.17
CA ARG A 136 -3.86 -4.97 11.75
C ARG A 136 -3.09 -5.70 12.83
N LYS A 137 -1.82 -5.34 13.12
CA LYS A 137 -1.01 -6.08 14.09
C LYS A 137 -0.21 -5.19 15.01
N PRO A 138 -0.45 -5.28 16.34
CA PRO A 138 0.35 -4.59 17.35
C PRO A 138 1.84 -4.98 17.32
N THR A 139 2.14 -6.24 16.96
CA THR A 139 3.49 -6.81 16.91
C THR A 139 3.79 -7.31 15.49
N ARG A 140 4.86 -6.81 14.86
CA ARG A 140 5.15 -7.03 13.44
C ARG A 140 5.80 -8.38 13.14
N ILE A 141 6.54 -8.95 14.08
CA ILE A 141 7.12 -10.29 13.99
C ILE A 141 6.05 -11.39 13.80
N GLU A 142 4.80 -11.13 14.20
CA GLU A 142 3.65 -12.00 13.92
C GLU A 142 3.52 -12.34 12.43
N PHE A 143 3.90 -11.41 11.55
CA PHE A 143 3.94 -11.63 10.10
C PHE A 143 4.87 -12.78 9.70
N LEU A 144 6.03 -12.92 10.35
CA LEU A 144 6.97 -14.02 10.06
C LEU A 144 6.37 -15.36 10.47
N PHE A 145 5.70 -15.43 11.62
CA PHE A 145 5.03 -16.64 12.07
C PHE A 145 3.89 -17.05 11.13
N GLU A 146 3.10 -16.10 10.66
CA GLU A 146 2.06 -16.36 9.67
C GLU A 146 2.61 -16.83 8.33
N LEU A 147 3.70 -16.22 7.85
CA LEU A 147 4.37 -16.67 6.64
C LEU A 147 4.82 -18.13 6.79
N LEU A 148 5.52 -18.46 7.88
CA LEU A 148 5.95 -19.84 8.15
C LEU A 148 4.77 -20.82 8.20
N ALA A 149 3.71 -20.48 8.92
CA ALA A 149 2.51 -21.31 9.01
C ALA A 149 1.81 -21.48 7.65
N SER A 150 1.75 -20.43 6.83
CA SER A 150 1.15 -20.48 5.49
C SER A 150 1.95 -21.32 4.50
N MET A 151 3.27 -21.42 4.72
CA MET A 151 4.17 -22.15 3.85
C MET A 151 4.25 -23.64 4.17
N ASP A 152 3.83 -24.07 5.35
CA ASP A 152 3.80 -25.49 5.74
C ASP A 152 2.71 -26.25 4.95
N GLU A 153 3.15 -27.15 4.08
CA GLU A 153 2.28 -27.97 3.21
C GLU A 153 1.83 -29.27 3.88
N GLU A 154 2.57 -29.74 4.89
CA GLU A 154 2.27 -30.98 5.63
C GLU A 154 1.11 -30.78 6.62
N ALA A 155 0.77 -29.53 6.93
CA ALA A 155 -0.27 -29.12 7.86
C ALA A 155 -1.66 -28.92 7.21
N SER A 156 -2.03 -29.66 6.16
CA SER A 156 -3.24 -29.38 5.35
C SER A 156 -4.57 -29.38 6.14
N GLU A 157 -4.67 -30.13 7.25
CA GLU A 157 -5.81 -30.10 8.20
C GLU A 157 -5.66 -29.07 9.33
N ASP A 158 -4.46 -28.51 9.53
CA ASP A 158 -4.05 -27.65 10.65
C ASP A 158 -3.71 -26.20 10.23
N LYS A 159 -4.02 -25.81 8.99
CA LYS A 159 -3.76 -24.42 8.56
C LYS A 159 -4.58 -23.45 9.41
N PRO A 160 -3.99 -22.33 9.85
CA PRO A 160 -4.69 -21.35 10.67
C PRO A 160 -5.96 -20.86 9.95
N ASP A 161 -7.12 -21.05 10.57
CA ASP A 161 -8.37 -20.48 10.10
C ASP A 161 -8.29 -18.96 10.21
N LYS A 162 -8.54 -18.24 9.10
CA LYS A 162 -8.49 -16.78 9.08
C LYS A 162 -9.61 -16.13 9.91
N SER A 163 -10.65 -16.89 10.27
CA SER A 163 -11.71 -16.44 11.18
C SER A 163 -11.28 -16.44 12.65
N ASP A 164 -10.20 -17.16 12.96
CA ASP A 164 -9.69 -17.37 14.30
C ASP A 164 -8.57 -16.38 14.63
N GLU A 165 -8.85 -15.47 15.56
CA GLU A 165 -7.90 -14.46 16.06
C GLU A 165 -6.59 -15.07 16.59
N TYR A 166 -6.64 -16.31 17.09
CA TYR A 166 -5.51 -17.01 17.72
C TYR A 166 -4.92 -18.15 16.88
N ALA A 167 -5.22 -18.19 15.57
CA ALA A 167 -4.90 -19.33 14.73
C ALA A 167 -3.39 -19.58 14.62
N THR A 168 -2.61 -18.52 14.45
CA THR A 168 -1.14 -18.59 14.38
C THR A 168 -0.56 -19.13 15.69
N PHE A 169 -1.05 -18.67 16.85
CA PHE A 169 -0.62 -19.23 18.13
C PHE A 169 -0.99 -20.71 18.26
N ARG A 170 -2.23 -21.11 17.92
CA ARG A 170 -2.66 -22.51 18.03
C ARG A 170 -1.79 -23.45 17.21
N TYR A 171 -1.46 -23.03 15.99
CA TYR A 171 -0.53 -23.74 15.11
C TYR A 171 0.84 -23.97 15.79
N PHE A 172 1.47 -22.92 16.32
CA PHE A 172 2.76 -23.06 17.01
C PHE A 172 2.65 -23.79 18.35
N ASN A 173 1.57 -23.62 19.11
CA ASN A 173 1.35 -24.32 20.36
C ASN A 173 1.31 -25.84 20.15
N LYS A 174 0.57 -26.34 19.14
CA LYS A 174 0.54 -27.77 18.81
C LYS A 174 1.95 -28.33 18.51
N ARG A 175 2.79 -27.55 17.83
CA ARG A 175 4.16 -27.95 17.45
C ARG A 175 5.15 -27.89 18.62
N LEU A 176 4.99 -26.91 19.50
CA LEU A 176 5.98 -26.54 20.51
C LEU A 176 5.64 -26.96 21.94
N GLN A 177 4.37 -27.25 22.26
CA GLN A 177 3.92 -27.54 23.64
C GLN A 177 4.68 -28.71 24.29
N ARG A 178 5.14 -29.69 23.50
CA ARG A 178 5.95 -30.83 23.95
C ARG A 178 7.33 -30.89 23.28
N ALA A 179 7.78 -29.78 22.72
CA ALA A 179 9.08 -29.71 22.05
C ALA A 179 10.23 -29.77 23.07
N ASN A 180 11.29 -30.49 22.72
CA ASN A 180 12.56 -30.39 23.43
C ASN A 180 13.31 -29.10 23.02
N THR A 181 14.38 -28.79 23.75
CA THR A 181 15.22 -27.60 23.50
C THR A 181 15.75 -27.54 22.06
N GLU A 182 16.14 -28.67 21.49
CA GLU A 182 16.67 -28.73 20.12
C GLU A 182 15.60 -28.35 19.08
N LYS A 183 14.38 -28.87 19.22
CA LYS A 183 13.26 -28.52 18.33
C LYS A 183 12.89 -27.05 18.46
N LEU A 184 12.88 -26.49 19.68
CA LEU A 184 12.64 -25.06 19.91
C LEU A 184 13.69 -24.21 19.17
N LEU A 185 14.97 -24.55 19.29
CA LEU A 185 16.06 -23.86 18.60
C LEU A 185 15.92 -23.95 17.08
N LYS A 186 15.55 -25.11 16.55
CA LYS A 186 15.33 -25.31 15.11
C LYS A 186 14.17 -24.45 14.58
N GLU A 187 13.07 -24.38 15.31
CA GLU A 187 11.89 -23.57 14.95
C GLU A 187 12.21 -22.07 15.03
N TRP A 188 12.96 -21.63 16.06
CA TRP A 188 13.44 -20.24 16.13
C TRP A 188 14.42 -19.91 15.00
N GLN A 189 15.32 -20.83 14.67
CA GLN A 189 16.25 -20.66 13.55
C GLN A 189 15.51 -20.51 12.21
N ALA A 190 14.37 -21.16 12.02
CA ALA A 190 13.53 -20.95 10.84
C ALA A 190 12.99 -19.52 10.75
N VAL A 191 12.55 -18.93 11.89
CA VAL A 191 12.14 -17.52 11.97
C VAL A 191 13.30 -16.59 11.61
N LYS A 192 14.49 -16.84 12.17
CA LYS A 192 15.70 -16.06 11.87
C LYS A 192 16.08 -16.14 10.40
N ASN A 193 16.10 -17.33 9.82
CA ASN A 193 16.42 -17.53 8.41
C ASN A 193 15.44 -16.78 7.50
N LEU A 194 14.14 -16.85 7.80
CA LEU A 194 13.12 -16.09 7.08
C LEU A 194 13.38 -14.57 7.17
N PHE A 195 13.65 -14.06 8.37
CA PHE A 195 13.98 -12.65 8.56
C PHE A 195 15.25 -12.22 7.81
N LEU A 196 16.30 -13.03 7.84
CA LEU A 196 17.54 -12.74 7.12
C LEU A 196 17.34 -12.72 5.58
N THR A 197 16.50 -13.60 5.04
CA THR A 197 16.11 -13.55 3.62
C THR A 197 15.41 -12.24 3.28
N ILE A 198 14.49 -11.79 4.14
CA ILE A 198 13.78 -10.51 3.99
C ILE A 198 14.77 -9.32 4.07
N GLU A 199 15.73 -9.35 5.00
CA GLU A 199 16.80 -8.36 5.09
C GLU A 199 17.66 -8.33 3.82
N GLU A 200 17.99 -9.50 3.25
CA GLU A 200 18.74 -9.57 2.00
C GLU A 200 17.97 -8.91 0.85
N TRP A 201 16.67 -9.20 0.72
CA TRP A 201 15.79 -8.57 -0.27
C TRP A 201 15.74 -7.06 -0.11
N TYR A 202 15.68 -6.57 1.14
CA TYR A 202 15.69 -5.14 1.39
C TYR A 202 17.05 -4.50 1.09
N ASN A 203 18.16 -5.13 1.46
CA ASN A 203 19.48 -4.54 1.34
C ASN A 203 20.01 -4.57 -0.12
N ASN A 204 19.64 -5.59 -0.89
CA ASN A 204 19.96 -5.68 -2.31
C ASN A 204 19.07 -4.71 -3.13
N ARG A 205 19.71 -3.79 -3.88
CA ARG A 205 18.99 -2.75 -4.64
C ARG A 205 18.06 -3.34 -5.71
N ASP A 206 18.50 -4.37 -6.42
CA ASP A 206 17.74 -4.98 -7.51
C ASP A 206 16.53 -5.71 -6.94
N TRP A 207 16.75 -6.55 -5.93
CA TRP A 207 15.68 -7.30 -5.27
C TRP A 207 14.68 -6.40 -4.55
N TYR A 208 15.12 -5.30 -3.93
CA TYR A 208 14.23 -4.32 -3.31
C TYR A 208 13.18 -3.81 -4.32
N HIS A 209 13.63 -3.39 -5.50
CA HIS A 209 12.73 -2.83 -6.52
C HIS A 209 11.90 -3.92 -7.22
N GLN A 210 12.54 -5.02 -7.62
CA GLN A 210 11.89 -6.09 -8.38
C GLN A 210 10.86 -6.86 -7.54
N LEU A 211 11.23 -7.30 -6.34
CA LEU A 211 10.30 -8.00 -5.45
C LEU A 211 9.26 -7.03 -4.90
N GLY A 212 9.65 -5.80 -4.58
CA GLY A 212 8.72 -4.76 -4.18
C GLY A 212 7.65 -4.50 -5.23
N TYR A 213 8.02 -4.45 -6.52
CA TYR A 213 7.07 -4.39 -7.63
C TYR A 213 6.12 -5.60 -7.63
N LEU A 214 6.67 -6.83 -7.63
CA LEU A 214 5.86 -8.06 -7.66
C LEU A 214 4.84 -8.14 -6.52
N ILE A 215 5.27 -7.82 -5.30
CA ILE A 215 4.40 -7.79 -4.13
C ILE A 215 3.31 -6.72 -4.31
N THR A 216 3.67 -5.55 -4.84
CA THR A 216 2.71 -4.45 -5.08
C THR A 216 1.66 -4.79 -6.14
N VAL A 217 2.00 -5.59 -7.14
CA VAL A 217 1.04 -6.06 -8.16
C VAL A 217 0.29 -7.33 -7.74
N GLY A 218 0.48 -7.79 -6.51
CA GLY A 218 -0.33 -8.83 -5.89
C GLY A 218 0.30 -10.23 -5.81
N VAL A 219 1.61 -10.38 -6.07
CA VAL A 219 2.31 -11.66 -5.85
C VAL A 219 2.49 -11.90 -4.34
N PRO A 220 1.99 -13.01 -3.78
CA PRO A 220 2.12 -13.27 -2.34
C PRO A 220 3.57 -13.42 -1.90
N VAL A 221 3.95 -12.78 -0.79
CA VAL A 221 5.31 -12.91 -0.21
C VAL A 221 5.68 -14.36 0.07
N ALA A 222 4.73 -15.18 0.54
CA ALA A 222 4.95 -16.60 0.80
C ALA A 222 5.36 -17.38 -0.46
N GLU A 223 4.80 -17.04 -1.63
CA GLU A 223 5.18 -17.68 -2.91
C GLU A 223 6.64 -17.34 -3.26
N LEU A 224 7.02 -16.06 -3.12
CA LEU A 224 8.37 -15.60 -3.41
C LEU A 224 9.40 -16.23 -2.46
N ILE A 225 9.08 -16.36 -1.16
CA ILE A 225 9.97 -17.01 -0.18
C ILE A 225 10.15 -18.49 -0.49
N LYS A 226 9.06 -19.21 -0.80
CA LYS A 226 9.14 -20.61 -1.25
C LYS A 226 10.01 -20.74 -2.50
N ALA A 227 9.81 -19.86 -3.48
CA ALA A 227 10.57 -19.88 -4.70
C ALA A 227 12.07 -19.63 -4.47
N ALA A 228 12.42 -18.73 -3.55
CA ALA A 228 13.79 -18.45 -3.13
C ALA A 228 14.44 -19.63 -2.40
N GLY A 229 13.70 -20.33 -1.54
CA GLY A 229 14.20 -21.49 -0.78
C GLY A 229 14.50 -22.71 -1.64
N GLN A 230 13.93 -22.79 -2.85
CA GLN A 230 14.07 -23.91 -3.78
C GLN A 230 15.10 -23.68 -4.89
N ARG A 231 15.71 -22.50 -4.95
CA ARG A 231 16.55 -22.05 -6.07
C ARG A 231 17.86 -21.47 -5.57
N THR A 232 18.89 -21.54 -6.40
CA THR A 232 20.08 -20.70 -6.22
C THR A 232 19.72 -19.22 -6.41
N LYS A 233 20.58 -18.30 -5.95
CA LYS A 233 20.34 -16.86 -6.09
C LYS A 233 20.20 -16.42 -7.56
N THR A 234 20.94 -17.05 -8.46
CA THR A 234 20.87 -16.79 -9.91
C THR A 234 19.54 -17.25 -10.48
N GLU A 235 19.16 -18.52 -10.23
CA GLU A 235 17.87 -19.07 -10.69
C GLU A 235 16.67 -18.31 -10.09
N PHE A 236 16.78 -17.84 -8.84
CA PHE A 236 15.74 -17.02 -8.22
C PHE A 236 15.63 -15.66 -8.91
N SER A 237 16.76 -15.01 -9.23
CA SER A 237 16.75 -13.73 -9.96
C SER A 237 16.15 -13.87 -11.36
N GLU A 238 16.43 -14.98 -12.05
CA GLU A 238 15.78 -15.33 -13.32
C GLU A 238 14.28 -15.57 -13.15
N TYR A 239 13.87 -16.30 -12.12
CA TYR A 239 12.45 -16.50 -11.79
C TYR A 239 11.72 -15.17 -11.55
N VAL A 240 12.31 -14.27 -10.76
CA VAL A 240 11.77 -12.93 -10.49
C VAL A 240 11.62 -12.13 -11.79
N LEU A 241 12.65 -12.13 -12.64
CA LEU A 241 12.60 -11.50 -13.94
C LEU A 241 11.43 -12.04 -14.79
N GLN A 242 11.27 -13.35 -14.86
CA GLN A 242 10.17 -13.98 -15.62
C GLN A 242 8.80 -13.62 -15.05
N GLN A 243 8.65 -13.56 -13.72
CA GLN A 243 7.42 -13.10 -13.08
C GLN A 243 7.10 -11.66 -13.47
N ILE A 244 8.09 -10.76 -13.51
CA ILE A 244 7.88 -9.38 -13.94
C ILE A 244 7.42 -9.33 -15.40
N LYS A 245 8.13 -10.05 -16.29
CA LYS A 245 7.78 -10.15 -17.73
C LYS A 245 6.33 -10.57 -17.93
N GLN A 246 5.88 -11.60 -17.21
CA GLN A 246 4.49 -12.07 -17.30
C GLN A 246 3.46 -11.00 -16.89
N ARG A 247 3.79 -10.12 -15.93
CA ARG A 247 2.87 -9.05 -15.46
C ARG A 247 2.77 -7.88 -16.42
N VAL A 248 3.76 -7.70 -17.30
CA VAL A 248 3.81 -6.63 -18.30
C VAL A 248 3.74 -7.14 -19.74
N HIS A 249 3.41 -8.42 -19.94
CA HIS A 249 3.37 -9.05 -21.24
C HIS A 249 2.27 -8.46 -22.14
N GLY A 250 2.64 -8.13 -23.37
CA GLY A 250 1.76 -7.62 -24.42
C GLY A 250 2.33 -6.35 -25.06
N ASP A 251 1.65 -5.89 -26.11
CA ASP A 251 1.95 -4.60 -26.73
C ASP A 251 1.36 -3.47 -25.88
N ILE A 252 2.25 -2.74 -25.20
CA ILE A 252 1.89 -1.68 -24.25
C ILE A 252 1.21 -0.48 -24.92
N GLU A 253 1.42 -0.29 -26.23
CA GLU A 253 0.87 0.84 -26.99
C GLU A 253 -0.55 0.58 -27.48
N GLN A 254 -0.95 -0.69 -27.56
CA GLN A 254 -2.31 -1.08 -27.99
C GLN A 254 -3.30 -1.14 -26.83
N TRP A 255 -2.83 -1.07 -25.58
CA TRP A 255 -3.71 -1.10 -24.43
C TRP A 255 -4.51 0.19 -24.30
N ASP A 256 -5.82 0.04 -24.14
CA ASP A 256 -6.76 1.13 -24.03
C ASP A 256 -7.25 1.28 -22.57
N TYR A 257 -7.07 2.48 -22.01
CA TYR A 257 -7.57 2.84 -20.69
C TYR A 257 -9.07 2.56 -20.50
N GLN A 258 -9.89 2.67 -21.54
CA GLN A 258 -11.33 2.43 -21.49
C GLN A 258 -11.66 0.95 -21.23
N GLN A 259 -10.77 0.03 -21.58
CA GLN A 259 -10.94 -1.39 -21.32
C GLN A 259 -10.52 -1.73 -19.89
N GLN A 260 -11.46 -2.21 -19.07
CA GLN A 260 -11.22 -2.46 -17.64
C GLN A 260 -10.06 -3.45 -17.39
N SER A 261 -9.91 -4.46 -18.25
CA SER A 261 -8.83 -5.45 -18.16
C SER A 261 -7.46 -4.85 -18.48
N GLU A 262 -7.39 -3.84 -19.35
CA GLU A 262 -6.16 -3.21 -19.83
C GLU A 262 -5.74 -2.03 -18.94
N ARG A 263 -6.70 -1.36 -18.31
CA ARG A 263 -6.44 -0.36 -17.27
C ARG A 263 -5.52 -0.87 -16.17
N ALA A 264 -5.70 -2.13 -15.75
CA ALA A 264 -4.82 -2.76 -14.77
C ALA A 264 -3.40 -2.99 -15.32
N LYS A 265 -3.28 -3.37 -16.60
CA LYS A 265 -1.99 -3.56 -17.28
C LYS A 265 -1.22 -2.25 -17.44
N LEU A 266 -1.91 -1.19 -17.89
CA LEU A 266 -1.35 0.17 -17.98
C LEU A 266 -0.81 0.65 -16.63
N ARG A 267 -1.59 0.44 -15.55
CA ARG A 267 -1.13 0.78 -14.19
C ARG A 267 0.11 -0.01 -13.78
N ASN A 268 0.15 -1.31 -14.07
CA ASN A 268 1.30 -2.15 -13.72
C ASN A 268 2.57 -1.73 -14.49
N VAL A 269 2.46 -1.46 -15.80
CA VAL A 269 3.60 -0.99 -16.61
C VAL A 269 4.08 0.38 -16.16
N LEU A 270 3.17 1.33 -15.90
CA LEU A 270 3.57 2.65 -15.42
C LEU A 270 4.17 2.61 -14.01
N LEU A 271 3.70 1.72 -13.14
CA LEU A 271 4.34 1.47 -11.85
C LEU A 271 5.77 0.93 -12.05
N LEU A 272 5.94 -0.08 -12.90
CA LEU A 272 7.26 -0.63 -13.20
C LEU A 272 8.19 0.45 -13.79
N PHE A 273 7.68 1.28 -14.70
CA PHE A 273 8.45 2.39 -15.29
C PHE A 273 8.93 3.39 -14.24
N ASN A 274 8.07 3.75 -13.28
CA ASN A 274 8.45 4.63 -12.18
C ASN A 274 9.51 4.00 -11.26
N ILE A 275 9.40 2.69 -10.99
CA ILE A 275 10.37 1.95 -10.19
C ILE A 275 11.72 1.86 -10.93
N GLU A 276 11.70 1.48 -12.21
CA GLU A 276 12.91 1.28 -13.00
C GLU A 276 13.65 2.58 -13.32
N THR A 277 12.92 3.69 -13.51
CA THR A 277 13.51 5.03 -13.65
C THR A 277 14.41 5.39 -12.45
N LEU A 278 14.04 4.97 -11.23
CA LEU A 278 14.87 5.14 -10.04
C LEU A 278 15.96 4.08 -9.93
N HIS A 279 15.59 2.83 -10.18
CA HIS A 279 16.47 1.69 -10.06
C HIS A 279 17.73 1.85 -10.94
N GLN A 280 17.52 2.21 -12.21
CA GLN A 280 18.58 2.37 -13.22
C GLN A 280 19.41 3.64 -13.06
N ASN A 281 18.89 4.64 -12.34
CA ASN A 281 19.66 5.81 -11.96
C ASN A 281 20.64 5.46 -10.83
N LYS A 282 21.80 4.90 -11.20
CA LYS A 282 22.86 4.48 -10.26
C LYS A 282 23.48 5.65 -9.47
N GLY A 283 23.32 6.88 -9.95
CA GLY A 283 23.74 8.10 -9.24
C GLY A 283 22.78 8.55 -8.14
N ALA A 284 21.53 8.05 -8.15
CA ALA A 284 20.53 8.38 -7.14
C ALA A 284 20.73 7.53 -5.87
N SER A 285 20.97 8.21 -4.74
CA SER A 285 21.07 7.56 -3.42
C SER A 285 19.73 7.03 -2.89
N TYR A 286 18.61 7.40 -3.50
CA TYR A 286 17.26 7.05 -3.06
C TYR A 286 16.69 5.86 -3.85
N ARG A 287 15.82 5.09 -3.18
CA ARG A 287 15.07 3.94 -3.72
C ARG A 287 13.61 4.31 -3.93
N PHE A 288 12.85 3.49 -4.65
CA PHE A 288 11.40 3.70 -4.78
C PHE A 288 10.70 3.57 -3.42
N PRO A 289 10.03 4.61 -2.90
CA PRO A 289 9.49 4.58 -1.54
C PRO A 289 8.12 3.90 -1.50
N PHE A 290 8.10 2.55 -1.43
CA PHE A 290 6.85 1.77 -1.39
C PHE A 290 5.88 2.21 -0.29
N GLN A 291 6.37 2.78 0.80
CA GLN A 291 5.54 3.36 1.86
C GLN A 291 4.59 4.46 1.37
N HIS A 292 5.02 5.30 0.42
CA HIS A 292 4.15 6.36 -0.10
C HIS A 292 3.18 5.83 -1.16
N TYR A 293 3.56 4.73 -1.82
CA TYR A 293 2.71 4.04 -2.77
C TYR A 293 1.63 3.20 -2.09
N LYS A 294 1.97 2.40 -1.08
CA LYS A 294 1.05 1.47 -0.39
C LYS A 294 0.43 2.06 0.88
N GLY A 295 1.22 2.81 1.65
CA GLY A 295 0.81 3.34 2.93
C GLY A 295 -0.19 4.46 2.78
N ASN A 296 -1.45 4.16 3.09
CA ASN A 296 -2.45 5.01 3.74
C ASN A 296 -3.80 4.26 3.81
N GLY A 297 -3.89 3.32 4.76
CA GLY A 297 -5.14 2.65 5.08
C GLY A 297 -6.27 3.66 5.28
N GLN A 298 -7.42 3.36 4.68
CA GLN A 298 -8.64 4.18 4.56
C GLN A 298 -8.60 5.23 3.43
N GLU A 299 -9.26 4.87 2.32
CA GLU A 299 -9.82 5.73 1.26
C GLU A 299 -8.89 6.72 0.52
N ALA A 300 -7.72 7.06 1.04
CA ALA A 300 -6.99 8.27 0.68
C ALA A 300 -5.97 8.15 -0.46
N ARG A 301 -5.63 6.95 -0.98
CA ARG A 301 -4.69 6.80 -2.11
C ARG A 301 -4.94 5.57 -2.98
N ARG A 302 -6.14 5.43 -3.56
CA ARG A 302 -6.28 4.53 -4.72
C ARG A 302 -5.47 5.13 -5.87
N TRP A 303 -4.47 4.42 -6.38
CA TRP A 303 -3.72 4.87 -7.56
C TRP A 303 -4.62 4.82 -8.80
N SER A 304 -4.59 5.90 -9.56
CA SER A 304 -5.37 6.11 -10.76
C SER A 304 -4.47 6.45 -11.93
N LEU A 305 -4.99 6.29 -13.14
CA LEU A 305 -4.33 6.74 -14.35
C LEU A 305 -4.89 8.12 -14.67
N GLU A 306 -3.97 9.05 -14.91
CA GLU A 306 -4.28 10.43 -15.28
C GLU A 306 -3.88 10.66 -16.74
N HIS A 307 -4.76 11.34 -17.47
CA HIS A 307 -4.51 11.76 -18.85
C HIS A 307 -3.60 12.97 -18.84
N ILE A 308 -2.42 12.88 -19.45
CA ILE A 308 -1.44 13.99 -19.50
C ILE A 308 -2.04 15.20 -20.22
N HIS A 309 -2.78 14.95 -21.30
CA HIS A 309 -3.64 15.91 -21.99
C HIS A 309 -5.10 15.44 -21.92
N ALA A 310 -6.02 16.34 -21.57
CA ALA A 310 -7.42 15.98 -21.30
C ALA A 310 -8.18 15.48 -22.55
N GLN A 311 -9.15 14.59 -22.30
CA GLN A 311 -9.93 13.89 -23.34
C GLN A 311 -11.12 14.71 -23.86
N ASN A 312 -11.83 15.38 -22.95
CA ASN A 312 -13.13 15.96 -23.24
C ASN A 312 -13.28 17.32 -22.54
N PRO A 313 -13.46 18.41 -23.30
CA PRO A 313 -13.63 19.75 -22.74
C PRO A 313 -14.83 19.86 -21.76
N GLN A 314 -15.93 19.16 -22.03
CA GLN A 314 -17.30 19.47 -21.58
C GLN A 314 -17.64 19.35 -20.07
N SER A 315 -16.68 19.36 -19.14
CA SER A 315 -17.00 19.11 -17.72
C SER A 315 -16.43 20.10 -16.69
N LEU A 316 -16.25 21.37 -17.03
CA LEU A 316 -16.37 22.37 -15.96
C LEU A 316 -17.85 22.39 -15.52
N GLY A 317 -18.14 21.69 -14.42
CA GLY A 317 -19.50 21.49 -13.95
C GLY A 317 -20.20 22.77 -13.48
N ARG A 318 -19.44 23.82 -13.15
CA ARG A 318 -19.97 25.09 -12.64
C ARG A 318 -19.59 26.24 -13.59
N LYS A 319 -20.60 26.97 -14.09
CA LYS A 319 -20.43 28.19 -14.91
C LYS A 319 -19.54 29.26 -14.26
N GLN A 320 -19.43 29.22 -12.93
CA GLN A 320 -18.62 30.13 -12.12
C GLN A 320 -17.12 29.97 -12.40
N ASP A 321 -16.70 28.79 -12.87
CA ASP A 321 -15.29 28.46 -13.08
C ASP A 321 -14.80 28.83 -14.50
N TYR A 322 -15.71 29.12 -15.44
CA TYR A 322 -15.39 29.42 -16.84
C TYR A 322 -14.46 30.63 -17.00
N PRO A 323 -14.70 31.78 -16.34
CA PRO A 323 -13.80 32.94 -16.49
C PRO A 323 -12.39 32.64 -15.98
N GLN A 324 -12.26 31.86 -14.91
CA GLN A 324 -10.96 31.49 -14.37
C GLN A 324 -10.20 30.58 -15.33
N TRP A 325 -10.86 29.57 -15.88
CA TRP A 325 -10.26 28.67 -16.86
C TRP A 325 -9.79 29.44 -18.11
N LEU A 326 -10.60 30.36 -18.64
CA LEU A 326 -10.23 31.19 -19.80
C LEU A 326 -9.01 32.07 -19.50
N ARG A 327 -8.96 32.71 -18.33
CA ARG A 327 -7.78 33.49 -17.90
C ARG A 327 -6.53 32.62 -17.79
N ASP A 328 -6.69 31.38 -17.34
CA ASP A 328 -5.57 30.45 -17.19
C ASP A 328 -5.05 29.96 -18.54
N VAL A 329 -5.91 29.71 -19.54
CA VAL A 329 -5.47 29.22 -20.86
C VAL A 329 -4.97 30.34 -21.80
N ARG A 330 -5.50 31.56 -21.66
CA ARG A 330 -5.20 32.70 -22.53
C ARG A 330 -3.70 32.95 -22.76
N PRO A 331 -2.81 32.94 -21.75
CA PRO A 331 -1.38 33.19 -21.96
C PRO A 331 -0.71 32.15 -22.87
N TYR A 332 -1.22 30.92 -22.88
CA TYR A 332 -0.69 29.86 -23.73
C TYR A 332 -1.11 30.06 -25.19
N VAL A 333 -2.40 30.36 -25.43
CA VAL A 333 -2.89 30.72 -26.77
C VAL A 333 -2.14 31.95 -27.33
N ALA A 334 -1.85 32.94 -26.47
CA ALA A 334 -1.08 34.13 -26.85
C ALA A 334 0.34 33.79 -27.29
N ARG A 335 1.01 32.91 -26.54
CA ARG A 335 2.35 32.44 -26.90
C ARG A 335 2.37 31.71 -28.25
N GLN A 336 1.32 30.98 -28.59
CA GLN A 336 1.24 30.33 -29.90
C GLN A 336 1.23 31.33 -31.05
N LEU A 337 0.54 32.47 -30.87
CA LEU A 337 0.56 33.56 -31.83
C LEU A 337 1.96 34.16 -31.99
N GLU A 338 2.72 34.30 -30.90
CA GLU A 338 4.09 34.83 -30.91
C GLU A 338 5.11 33.90 -31.60
N LEU A 339 4.85 32.59 -31.59
CA LEU A 339 5.69 31.57 -32.19
C LEU A 339 5.41 31.33 -33.69
N MET A 340 4.37 31.95 -34.25
CA MET A 340 4.10 31.84 -35.69
C MET A 340 5.13 32.67 -36.48
N PRO A 341 5.83 32.09 -37.46
CA PRO A 341 6.70 32.87 -38.34
C PRO A 341 5.90 33.94 -39.08
N GLU A 342 6.49 35.13 -39.28
CA GLU A 342 5.88 36.21 -40.06
C GLU A 342 5.64 35.74 -41.51
N GLN A 343 4.38 35.39 -41.80
CA GLN A 343 3.80 35.25 -43.13
C GLN A 343 4.55 34.29 -44.10
N GLU A 344 4.28 32.99 -44.00
CA GLU A 344 4.24 32.19 -45.25
C GLU A 344 2.84 32.36 -45.88
N PRO A 345 2.74 32.73 -47.18
CA PRO A 345 1.46 32.86 -47.83
C PRO A 345 0.76 31.50 -47.85
N LEU A 346 -0.41 31.44 -47.22
CA LEU A 346 -1.33 30.30 -47.24
C LEU A 346 -1.48 29.81 -48.68
N LEU A 347 -1.00 28.59 -48.96
CA LEU A 347 -1.29 27.90 -50.20
C LEU A 347 -2.82 27.70 -50.28
N ASP A 348 -3.42 28.08 -51.42
CA ASP A 348 -4.85 27.98 -51.71
C ASP A 348 -5.35 26.54 -51.49
N GLY A 349 -5.82 26.27 -50.27
CA GLY A 349 -6.16 24.93 -49.78
C GLY A 349 -6.25 24.84 -48.24
N GLN A 350 -5.62 25.75 -47.50
CA GLN A 350 -5.64 25.78 -46.02
C GLN A 350 -6.66 26.77 -45.39
N GLN A 351 -7.78 27.07 -46.06
CA GLN A 351 -8.77 28.06 -45.60
C GLN A 351 -9.54 27.68 -44.31
N ASN A 352 -9.35 26.46 -43.76
CA ASN A 352 -10.05 25.97 -42.56
C ASN A 352 -9.17 25.80 -41.31
N GLN A 353 -7.93 26.29 -41.29
CA GLN A 353 -7.09 26.22 -40.08
C GLN A 353 -7.47 27.29 -39.06
N LEU A 354 -7.83 26.83 -37.87
CA LEU A 354 -8.19 27.66 -36.72
C LEU A 354 -6.99 28.54 -36.32
N GLN A 355 -7.16 29.88 -36.32
CA GLN A 355 -6.06 30.81 -36.07
C GLN A 355 -5.95 31.17 -34.58
N PRO A 356 -4.74 31.19 -33.95
CA PRO A 356 -4.58 31.59 -32.55
C PRO A 356 -5.17 32.97 -32.23
N SER A 357 -5.06 33.92 -33.17
CA SER A 357 -5.62 35.27 -33.04
C SER A 357 -7.15 35.27 -32.94
N GLN A 358 -7.84 34.39 -33.66
CA GLN A 358 -9.29 34.24 -33.58
C GLN A 358 -9.70 33.69 -32.22
N VAL A 359 -9.00 32.66 -31.73
CA VAL A 359 -9.27 32.07 -30.42
C VAL A 359 -9.03 33.07 -29.29
N LEU A 360 -7.93 33.85 -29.34
CA LEU A 360 -7.66 34.91 -28.37
C LEU A 360 -8.76 35.96 -28.32
N ASN A 361 -9.21 36.43 -29.49
CA ASN A 361 -10.29 37.41 -29.57
C ASN A 361 -11.59 36.85 -28.97
N THR A 362 -11.90 35.58 -29.23
CA THR A 362 -13.07 34.91 -28.62
C THR A 362 -12.93 34.85 -27.10
N ILE A 363 -11.75 34.46 -26.58
CA ILE A 363 -11.47 34.43 -25.14
C ILE A 363 -11.68 35.81 -24.51
N ASP A 364 -11.11 36.86 -25.09
CA ASP A 364 -11.18 38.23 -24.59
C ASP A 364 -12.62 38.75 -24.57
N GLN A 365 -13.38 38.51 -25.64
CA GLN A 365 -14.78 38.89 -25.71
C GLN A 365 -15.63 38.19 -24.65
N LEU A 366 -15.40 36.91 -24.38
CA LEU A 366 -16.13 36.16 -23.36
C LEU A 366 -15.77 36.64 -21.94
N LEU A 367 -14.50 36.97 -21.70
CA LEU A 367 -14.06 37.53 -20.42
C LEU A 367 -14.64 38.92 -20.15
N ASP A 368 -14.73 39.77 -21.18
CA ASP A 368 -15.29 41.12 -21.08
C ASP A 368 -16.81 41.11 -20.86
N ARG A 369 -17.52 40.13 -21.44
CA ARG A 369 -18.97 39.94 -21.23
C ARG A 369 -19.32 39.53 -19.80
N GLY A 370 -18.41 38.89 -19.08
CA GLY A 370 -18.54 38.47 -17.67
C GLY A 370 -19.51 37.30 -17.40
N LEU A 371 -20.59 37.16 -18.18
CA LEU A 371 -21.52 36.04 -18.17
C LEU A 371 -21.22 35.12 -19.37
N ILE A 372 -20.66 33.94 -19.08
CA ILE A 372 -20.30 32.94 -20.09
C ILE A 372 -21.29 31.80 -19.98
N ASP A 373 -22.04 31.54 -21.04
CA ASP A 373 -22.92 30.38 -21.09
C ASP A 373 -22.13 29.09 -21.43
N LYS A 374 -22.80 27.94 -21.33
CA LYS A 374 -22.13 26.66 -21.49
C LYS A 374 -21.75 26.40 -22.95
N ASP A 375 -22.56 26.85 -23.90
CA ASP A 375 -22.35 26.54 -25.31
C ASP A 375 -21.20 27.38 -25.87
N ASP A 376 -21.15 28.67 -25.52
CA ASP A 376 -20.03 29.58 -25.80
C ASP A 376 -18.73 29.06 -25.18
N PHE A 377 -18.79 28.58 -23.93
CA PHE A 377 -17.64 28.00 -23.25
C PHE A 377 -17.16 26.72 -23.94
N ASP A 378 -18.04 25.74 -24.16
CA ASP A 378 -17.69 24.47 -24.78
C ASP A 378 -17.09 24.68 -26.18
N GLN A 379 -17.58 25.68 -26.94
CA GLN A 379 -17.05 26.04 -28.26
C GLN A 379 -15.62 26.60 -28.16
N VAL A 380 -15.37 27.62 -27.34
CA VAL A 380 -14.01 28.19 -27.21
C VAL A 380 -13.05 27.17 -26.59
N GLN A 381 -13.55 26.29 -25.72
CA GLN A 381 -12.75 25.25 -25.11
C GLN A 381 -12.28 24.23 -26.16
N GLN A 382 -13.17 23.75 -27.03
CA GLN A 382 -12.81 22.88 -28.16
C GLN A 382 -11.77 23.54 -29.07
N GLN A 383 -11.94 24.83 -29.36
CA GLN A 383 -10.99 25.61 -30.15
C GLN A 383 -9.60 25.66 -29.48
N VAL A 384 -9.55 25.91 -28.18
CA VAL A 384 -8.30 25.89 -27.40
C VAL A 384 -7.69 24.50 -27.39
N PHE A 385 -8.48 23.43 -27.23
CA PHE A 385 -7.96 22.06 -27.27
C PHE A 385 -7.35 21.73 -28.63
N GLN A 386 -8.05 22.01 -29.74
CA GLN A 386 -7.54 21.82 -31.10
C GLN A 386 -6.27 22.61 -31.37
N LEU A 387 -6.15 23.80 -30.77
CA LEU A 387 -5.02 24.69 -30.98
C LEU A 387 -3.78 24.27 -30.15
N LEU A 388 -4.00 23.84 -28.90
CA LEU A 388 -2.95 23.54 -27.92
C LEU A 388 -2.61 22.03 -27.84
N GLY A 389 -3.25 21.16 -28.61
CA GLY A 389 -2.99 19.72 -28.68
C GLY A 389 -3.86 18.96 -29.68
N GLU A 390 -3.49 17.72 -29.99
CA GLU A 390 -4.34 16.79 -30.75
C GLU A 390 -5.11 15.87 -29.78
N PRO A 391 -6.41 15.57 -30.01
CA PRO A 391 -7.22 14.84 -29.06
C PRO A 391 -7.11 13.31 -29.12
N GLU A 392 -7.49 12.72 -27.99
CA GLU A 392 -8.01 11.35 -27.78
C GLU A 392 -7.05 10.18 -27.99
N VAL A 393 -5.98 10.14 -27.19
CA VAL A 393 -5.25 8.90 -26.99
C VAL A 393 -5.47 8.36 -25.58
N HIS A 394 -6.15 7.22 -25.51
CA HIS A 394 -6.40 6.44 -24.29
C HIS A 394 -5.30 5.41 -24.02
N THR A 395 -4.24 5.41 -24.83
CA THR A 395 -3.11 4.50 -24.69
C THR A 395 -2.00 5.12 -23.84
N ILE A 396 -0.96 4.32 -23.57
CA ILE A 396 0.10 4.65 -22.63
C ILE A 396 0.82 5.98 -22.92
N GLU A 397 0.85 6.45 -24.18
CA GLU A 397 1.53 7.69 -24.58
C GLU A 397 0.93 8.96 -23.96
N ASN A 398 -0.29 8.87 -23.43
CA ASN A 398 -0.98 9.97 -22.76
C ASN A 398 -1.37 9.62 -21.32
N MET A 399 -0.84 8.54 -20.73
CA MET A 399 -1.15 8.11 -19.37
C MET A 399 0.01 8.38 -18.40
N ALA A 400 -0.32 8.85 -17.21
CA ALA A 400 0.58 8.94 -16.07
C ALA A 400 -0.04 8.37 -14.80
N LEU A 401 0.79 8.00 -13.82
CA LEU A 401 0.35 7.37 -12.58
C LEU A 401 0.25 8.39 -11.44
N LEU A 402 -0.94 8.54 -10.85
CA LEU A 402 -1.19 9.58 -9.85
C LEU A 402 -2.28 9.14 -8.86
N THR A 403 -2.26 9.63 -7.62
CA THR A 403 -3.27 9.22 -6.63
C THR A 403 -4.66 9.71 -7.04
N ALA A 404 -5.72 8.98 -6.73
CA ALA A 404 -7.09 9.38 -7.12
C ALA A 404 -7.46 10.79 -6.59
N ASN A 405 -6.99 11.13 -5.39
CA ASN A 405 -7.20 12.44 -4.79
C ASN A 405 -6.48 13.53 -5.59
N ASP A 406 -5.20 13.34 -5.87
CA ASP A 406 -4.43 14.30 -6.67
C ASP A 406 -4.96 14.39 -8.11
N ASN A 407 -5.46 13.28 -8.67
CA ASN A 407 -5.99 13.18 -10.02
C ASN A 407 -7.30 13.98 -10.13
N SER A 408 -8.17 13.87 -9.12
CA SER A 408 -9.38 14.69 -9.05
C SER A 408 -9.08 16.20 -9.06
N ALA A 409 -7.93 16.63 -8.53
CA ALA A 409 -7.50 18.02 -8.53
C ALA A 409 -6.94 18.48 -9.89
N LEU A 410 -6.49 17.56 -10.75
CA LEU A 410 -5.97 17.85 -12.09
C LEU A 410 -7.10 17.98 -13.13
N SER A 411 -8.20 17.25 -12.94
CA SER A 411 -9.45 17.37 -13.71
C SER A 411 -9.23 17.41 -15.25
N ASN A 412 -10.16 18.01 -15.99
CA ASN A 412 -10.08 18.22 -17.45
C ASN A 412 -9.25 19.44 -17.84
N GLY A 413 -8.23 19.78 -17.05
CA GLY A 413 -7.31 20.87 -17.35
C GLY A 413 -6.51 20.59 -18.62
N VAL A 414 -6.13 21.65 -19.35
CA VAL A 414 -5.15 21.52 -20.43
C VAL A 414 -3.78 21.15 -19.83
N PHE A 415 -2.90 20.53 -20.62
CA PHE A 415 -1.54 20.14 -20.17
C PHE A 415 -0.81 21.21 -19.32
N PRO A 416 -0.76 22.51 -19.69
CA PRO A 416 -0.08 23.51 -18.88
C PRO A 416 -0.68 23.71 -17.48
N GLN A 417 -2.00 23.63 -17.34
CA GLN A 417 -2.69 23.69 -16.04
C GLN A 417 -2.33 22.46 -15.20
N LYS A 418 -2.38 21.27 -15.82
CA LYS A 418 -2.03 20.01 -15.15
C LYS A 418 -0.58 20.03 -14.66
N ARG A 419 0.35 20.45 -15.53
CA ARG A 419 1.77 20.64 -15.19
C ARG A 419 1.95 21.55 -13.98
N ARG A 420 1.29 22.72 -13.98
CA ARG A 420 1.34 23.64 -12.84
C ARG A 420 0.82 22.99 -11.56
N ARG A 421 -0.31 22.27 -11.63
CA ARG A 421 -0.89 21.61 -10.46
C ARG A 421 0.01 20.49 -9.93
N VAL A 422 0.67 19.71 -10.78
CA VAL A 422 1.67 18.71 -10.36
C VAL A 422 2.84 19.39 -9.62
N MET A 423 3.33 20.53 -10.11
CA MET A 423 4.38 21.30 -9.41
C MET A 423 3.91 21.82 -8.04
N GLU A 424 2.65 22.27 -7.95
CA GLU A 424 2.05 22.73 -6.69
C GLU A 424 1.90 21.59 -5.68
N LEU A 425 1.40 20.42 -6.11
CA LEU A 425 1.30 19.22 -5.29
C LEU A 425 2.68 18.77 -4.78
N GLU A 426 3.69 18.75 -5.65
CA GLU A 426 5.07 18.44 -5.24
C GLU A 426 5.59 19.46 -4.21
N ARG A 427 5.31 20.75 -4.37
CA ARG A 427 5.66 21.81 -3.40
C ARG A 427 4.92 21.67 -2.07
N GLU A 428 3.68 21.17 -2.10
CA GLU A 428 2.86 20.86 -0.93
C GLU A 428 3.32 19.57 -0.21
N GLY A 429 4.27 18.83 -0.78
CA GLY A 429 4.82 17.60 -0.20
C GLY A 429 4.06 16.33 -0.60
N SER A 430 3.16 16.39 -1.58
CA SER A 430 2.52 15.20 -2.14
C SER A 430 3.55 14.33 -2.86
N PHE A 431 3.40 13.02 -2.68
CA PHE A 431 4.27 12.05 -3.36
C PHE A 431 3.86 11.91 -4.83
N ILE A 432 4.67 12.47 -5.73
CA ILE A 432 4.53 12.28 -7.18
C ILE A 432 5.60 11.27 -7.65
N PRO A 433 5.21 10.13 -8.26
CA PRO A 433 6.18 9.19 -8.82
C PRO A 433 7.10 9.85 -9.83
N ILE A 434 8.39 9.46 -9.85
CA ILE A 434 9.41 10.21 -10.59
C ILE A 434 9.12 10.30 -12.11
N ALA A 435 8.61 9.24 -12.72
CA ALA A 435 8.31 9.25 -14.14
C ALA A 435 7.07 10.09 -14.45
N THR A 436 6.07 10.07 -13.55
CA THR A 436 4.93 11.01 -13.62
C THR A 436 5.40 12.45 -13.50
N ARG A 437 6.28 12.76 -12.54
CA ARG A 437 6.87 14.10 -12.45
C ARG A 437 7.60 14.46 -13.74
N ASN A 438 8.42 13.54 -14.25
CA ASN A 438 9.25 13.77 -15.41
C ASN A 438 8.44 14.06 -16.68
N VAL A 439 7.30 13.37 -16.88
CA VAL A 439 6.45 13.58 -18.06
C VAL A 439 5.78 14.95 -18.04
N PHE A 440 5.23 15.38 -16.90
CA PHE A 440 4.64 16.73 -16.78
C PHE A 440 5.70 17.84 -16.84
N LEU A 441 6.93 17.56 -16.44
CA LEU A 441 8.06 18.48 -16.56
C LEU A 441 8.78 18.40 -17.91
N LYS A 442 8.36 17.51 -18.82
CA LYS A 442 8.95 17.26 -20.14
C LYS A 442 10.44 16.87 -20.13
N TYR A 443 10.88 16.10 -19.13
CA TYR A 443 12.24 15.56 -19.10
C TYR A 443 12.52 14.50 -20.17
N TYR A 444 11.46 13.92 -20.75
CA TYR A 444 11.59 12.95 -21.83
C TYR A 444 11.59 13.62 -23.22
N SER A 445 11.25 14.90 -23.30
CA SER A 445 11.10 15.61 -24.57
C SER A 445 12.41 16.20 -25.05
N ASP A 446 12.72 16.02 -26.34
CA ASP A 446 13.86 16.67 -27.01
C ASP A 446 13.53 18.13 -27.43
N ASP A 447 12.24 18.49 -27.51
CA ASP A 447 11.78 19.85 -27.79
C ASP A 447 11.55 20.63 -26.48
N HIS A 448 12.42 21.61 -26.24
CA HIS A 448 12.35 22.51 -25.08
C HIS A 448 11.73 23.88 -25.42
N GLU A 449 11.45 24.16 -26.69
CA GLU A 449 10.87 25.43 -27.12
C GLU A 449 9.37 25.50 -26.77
N HIS A 450 8.71 24.35 -26.78
CA HIS A 450 7.26 24.23 -26.58
C HIS A 450 6.87 23.60 -25.24
N LEU A 451 7.30 24.18 -24.10
CA LEU A 451 6.95 23.67 -22.76
C LEU A 451 5.45 23.71 -22.41
N ALA A 452 4.66 24.45 -23.18
CA ALA A 452 3.24 24.66 -22.93
C ALA A 452 2.32 23.56 -23.49
N TYR A 453 2.80 22.69 -24.39
CA TYR A 453 1.95 21.79 -25.16
C TYR A 453 2.30 20.32 -24.96
N TRP A 454 1.35 19.41 -25.14
CA TRP A 454 1.64 17.98 -25.20
C TRP A 454 1.53 17.53 -26.65
N THR A 455 2.66 17.53 -27.35
CA THR A 455 2.75 17.33 -28.81
C THR A 455 2.86 15.85 -29.18
N ALA A 456 2.69 15.53 -30.47
CA ALA A 456 2.98 14.19 -30.98
C ALA A 456 4.45 13.77 -30.72
N ALA A 457 5.40 14.70 -30.86
CA ALA A 457 6.81 14.43 -30.56
C ALA A 457 7.02 14.11 -29.07
N ASP A 458 6.35 14.84 -28.16
CA ASP A 458 6.42 14.55 -26.73
C ASP A 458 5.87 13.14 -26.40
N ARG A 459 4.75 12.76 -27.02
CA ARG A 459 4.13 11.44 -26.88
C ARG A 459 5.07 10.32 -27.33
N SER A 460 5.62 10.43 -28.54
CA SER A 460 6.57 9.44 -29.08
C SER A 460 7.84 9.34 -28.23
N ASN A 461 8.35 10.48 -27.74
CA ASN A 461 9.51 10.52 -26.87
C ASN A 461 9.25 9.86 -25.52
N TYR A 462 8.07 10.08 -24.93
CA TYR A 462 7.66 9.43 -23.70
C TYR A 462 7.54 7.91 -23.84
N VAL A 463 6.91 7.43 -24.91
CA VAL A 463 6.82 5.99 -25.22
C VAL A 463 8.21 5.39 -25.44
N ARG A 464 9.10 6.07 -26.17
CA ARG A 464 10.50 5.65 -26.33
C ARG A 464 11.19 5.50 -24.99
N ALA A 465 11.06 6.47 -24.08
CA ALA A 465 11.66 6.39 -22.74
C ALA A 465 11.12 5.20 -21.92
N ILE A 466 9.82 4.90 -22.02
CA ILE A 466 9.22 3.71 -21.40
C ILE A 466 9.84 2.43 -21.98
N ARG A 467 9.90 2.31 -23.32
CA ARG A 467 10.47 1.14 -24.00
C ARG A 467 11.94 0.92 -23.65
N GLU A 468 12.75 1.97 -23.66
CA GLU A 468 14.19 1.90 -23.34
C GLU A 468 14.41 1.50 -21.88
N THR A 469 13.68 2.13 -20.94
CA THR A 469 13.80 1.82 -19.51
C THR A 469 13.31 0.40 -19.21
N LEU A 470 12.26 -0.07 -19.89
CA LEU A 470 11.68 -1.39 -19.65
C LEU A 470 12.16 -2.46 -20.63
N ALA A 471 13.19 -2.19 -21.44
CA ALA A 471 13.64 -3.08 -22.51
C ALA A 471 13.98 -4.50 -22.04
N HIS A 472 14.43 -4.64 -20.78
CA HIS A 472 14.75 -5.95 -20.20
C HIS A 472 13.49 -6.78 -19.84
N TYR A 473 12.34 -6.13 -19.69
CA TYR A 473 11.07 -6.72 -19.25
C TYR A 473 10.05 -6.86 -20.38
N LEU A 474 10.08 -5.97 -21.37
CA LEU A 474 9.19 -6.03 -22.52
C LEU A 474 9.71 -7.06 -23.52
N THR A 475 8.82 -7.91 -24.02
CA THR A 475 9.13 -8.80 -25.15
C THR A 475 9.18 -7.98 -26.44
N PRO A 476 10.16 -8.18 -27.34
CA PRO A 476 10.13 -7.55 -28.66
C PRO A 476 8.84 -7.92 -29.39
N ASP A 477 8.24 -6.96 -30.09
CA ASP A 477 7.04 -7.18 -30.91
C ASP A 477 7.31 -8.31 -31.92
N THR A 478 6.85 -9.53 -31.63
CA THR A 478 6.73 -10.56 -32.65
C THR A 478 5.47 -10.27 -33.47
N THR A 479 5.57 -9.29 -34.36
CA THR A 479 4.64 -9.17 -35.49
C THR A 479 5.41 -8.73 -36.73
N THR A 480 5.25 -9.52 -37.80
CA THR A 480 5.79 -9.39 -39.16
C THR A 480 7.25 -9.81 -39.41
N ALA A 481 7.50 -11.12 -39.40
CA ALA A 481 8.59 -11.71 -40.18
C ALA A 481 8.20 -13.07 -40.81
N ASP A 482 6.90 -13.26 -41.11
CA ASP A 482 6.42 -14.38 -41.93
C ASP A 482 5.49 -13.84 -43.04
N ALA A 483 6.10 -13.23 -44.05
CA ALA A 483 5.56 -13.09 -45.39
C ALA A 483 6.69 -12.68 -46.34
N ASN A 484 7.42 -13.67 -46.84
CA ASN A 484 8.01 -13.68 -48.19
C ASN A 484 8.20 -15.12 -48.65
#